data_AF-F2B9L7-F1
#
_entry.id   AF-F2B9L7-F1
#
_cell.length_a   1.000
_cell.length_b   1.000
_cell.length_c   1.000
_cell.angle_alpha   90.00
_cell.angle_beta   90.00
_cell.angle_gamma   90.00
#
_symmetry.space_group_name_H-M   'P 1'
#
loop_
_entity.id
_entity.type
_entity.pdbx_description
1 polymer ?
#
loop_
_entity_poly.entity_id
_entity_poly.type
_entity_poly.pdbx_seq_one_letter_code
_entity_poly.pdbx_strand_id
1 'polypeptide(L)'
;MKKLINMLRNEWRAAFDPKTIVIHDYEDLKLHAGALRCLSEEERETLLEFVTQAEIAKQTGRDTAARYGLTVGEALEHQHTMQDIASSVASYSL
;
A
#
# COMPACT_ATOMS: atom_id res chain seq x y z
N MET A 1 -8.17 -31.03 12.97
CA MET A 1 -7.11 -30.70 11.99
C MET A 1 -7.32 -29.37 11.27
N LYS A 2 -8.46 -29.12 10.58
CA LYS A 2 -8.69 -27.85 9.83
C LYS A 2 -8.53 -26.57 10.67
N LYS A 3 -9.01 -26.58 11.92
CA LYS A 3 -8.94 -25.44 12.84
C LYS A 3 -7.49 -25.08 13.25
N LEU A 4 -6.64 -26.10 13.45
CA LEU A 4 -5.23 -25.93 13.79
C LEU A 4 -4.43 -25.37 12.60
N ILE A 5 -4.70 -25.86 11.39
CA ILE A 5 -4.07 -25.38 10.15
C ILE A 5 -4.47 -23.93 9.86
N ASN A 6 -5.73 -23.56 10.10
CA ASN A 6 -6.18 -22.17 9.96
C ASN A 6 -5.57 -21.25 11.02
N MET A 7 -5.44 -21.72 12.26
CA MET A 7 -4.81 -20.96 13.34
C MET A 7 -3.32 -20.70 13.04
N LEU A 8 -2.58 -21.75 12.65
CA LEU A 8 -1.19 -21.62 12.23
C LEU A 8 -1.05 -20.72 11.00
N ARG A 9 -1.94 -20.82 10.01
CA ARG A 9 -1.94 -19.93 8.84
C ARG A 9 -2.17 -18.47 9.23
N ASN A 10 -3.07 -18.21 10.18
CA ASN A 10 -3.34 -16.86 10.65
C ASN A 10 -2.17 -16.31 11.48
N GLU A 11 -1.54 -17.12 12.32
CA GLU A 11 -0.32 -16.73 13.04
C GLU A 11 0.87 -16.54 12.09
N TRP A 12 0.98 -17.35 11.03
CA TRP A 12 1.99 -17.16 9.98
C TRP A 12 1.75 -15.90 9.16
N ARG A 13 0.48 -15.55 8.89
CA ARG A 13 0.09 -14.26 8.29
C ARG A 13 0.37 -13.08 9.21
N ALA A 14 0.17 -13.25 10.52
CA ALA A 14 0.53 -12.23 11.52
C ALA A 14 2.05 -12.08 11.68
N ALA A 15 2.82 -13.14 11.44
CA ALA A 15 4.28 -13.11 11.43
C ALA A 15 4.88 -12.53 10.13
N PHE A 16 4.07 -12.37 9.07
CA PHE A 16 4.49 -11.82 7.78
C PHE A 16 3.50 -10.73 7.36
N ASP A 17 3.46 -9.66 8.14
CA ASP A 17 2.63 -8.50 7.86
C ASP A 17 3.07 -7.86 6.52
N PRO A 18 2.22 -7.86 5.47
CA PRO A 18 2.58 -7.25 4.20
C PRO A 18 2.85 -5.74 4.33
N LYS A 19 2.36 -5.09 5.38
CA LYS A 19 2.58 -3.66 5.61
C LYS A 19 4.02 -3.32 5.98
N THR A 20 4.83 -4.28 6.44
CA THR A 20 6.25 -4.03 6.76
C THR A 20 7.18 -4.15 5.56
N ILE A 21 6.67 -4.54 4.39
CA ILE A 21 7.47 -4.69 3.16
C ILE A 21 7.82 -3.31 2.63
N VAL A 22 9.12 -3.04 2.42
CA VAL A 22 9.59 -1.82 1.76
C VAL A 22 9.49 -2.00 0.25
N ILE A 23 8.92 -1.01 -0.45
CA ILE A 23 8.82 -1.01 -1.91
C ILE A 23 9.84 -0.03 -2.47
N HIS A 24 10.85 -0.54 -3.17
CA HIS A 24 11.90 0.25 -3.82
C HIS A 24 11.58 0.55 -5.28
N ASP A 25 10.84 -0.32 -5.95
CA ASP A 25 10.35 -0.12 -7.31
C ASP A 25 9.08 -0.93 -7.61
N TYR A 26 8.59 -0.83 -8.84
CA TYR A 26 7.41 -1.54 -9.29
C TYR A 26 7.59 -3.07 -9.30
N GLU A 27 8.80 -3.58 -9.53
CA GLU A 27 9.05 -5.03 -9.61
C GLU A 27 8.91 -5.71 -8.24
N ASP A 28 9.14 -4.97 -7.14
CA ASP A 28 8.90 -5.45 -5.78
C ASP A 28 7.44 -5.87 -5.56
N LEU A 29 6.47 -5.25 -6.24
CA LEU A 29 5.07 -5.67 -6.18
C LEU A 29 4.88 -7.09 -6.73
N LYS A 30 5.61 -7.44 -7.80
CA LYS A 30 5.56 -8.78 -8.39
C LYS A 30 6.28 -9.78 -7.50
N LEU A 31 7.44 -9.39 -6.97
CA LEU A 31 8.23 -10.21 -6.04
C LEU A 31 7.41 -10.56 -4.77
N HIS A 32 6.67 -9.60 -4.24
CA HIS A 32 5.90 -9.73 -3.01
C HIS A 32 4.41 -10.03 -3.24
N ALA A 33 3.99 -10.34 -4.47
CA ALA A 33 2.57 -10.55 -4.81
C ALA A 33 1.86 -11.56 -3.88
N GLY A 34 2.57 -12.61 -3.44
CA GLY A 34 2.04 -13.59 -2.49
C GLY A 34 1.66 -12.99 -1.12
N ALA A 35 2.50 -12.08 -0.59
CA ALA A 35 2.26 -11.40 0.67
C ALA A 35 1.20 -10.30 0.52
N LEU A 36 1.26 -9.51 -0.56
CA LEU A 36 0.31 -8.42 -0.85
C LEU A 36 -1.13 -8.92 -1.06
N ARG A 37 -1.34 -10.19 -1.40
CA ARG A 37 -2.68 -10.83 -1.39
C ARG A 37 -3.34 -10.87 -0.02
N CYS A 38 -2.59 -10.64 1.07
CA CYS A 38 -3.14 -10.58 2.42
C CYS A 38 -3.69 -9.21 2.80
N LEU A 39 -3.42 -8.16 2.01
CA LEU A 39 -4.08 -6.86 2.14
C LEU A 39 -5.58 -6.98 1.81
N SER A 40 -6.38 -6.02 2.27
CA SER A 40 -7.77 -5.87 1.81
C SER A 40 -7.83 -5.49 0.33
N GLU A 41 -9.01 -5.53 -0.27
CA GLU A 41 -9.19 -5.05 -1.65
C GLU A 41 -8.91 -3.56 -1.78
N GLU A 42 -9.50 -2.76 -0.89
CA GLU A 42 -9.24 -1.33 -0.75
C GLU A 42 -7.75 -1.03 -0.59
N GLU A 43 -7.05 -1.70 0.34
CA GLU A 43 -5.62 -1.50 0.56
C GLU A 43 -4.80 -1.83 -0.70
N ARG A 44 -5.18 -2.85 -1.47
CA ARG A 44 -4.47 -3.15 -2.73
C ARG A 44 -4.70 -2.07 -3.78
N GLU A 45 -5.91 -1.53 -3.88
CA GLU A 45 -6.24 -0.44 -4.80
C GLU A 45 -5.48 0.84 -4.43
N THR A 46 -5.49 1.20 -3.14
CA THR A 46 -4.74 2.34 -2.60
C THR A 46 -3.24 2.19 -2.84
N LEU A 47 -2.67 1.00 -2.62
CA LEU A 47 -1.26 0.73 -2.89
C LEU A 47 -0.93 0.86 -4.39
N LEU A 48 -1.82 0.38 -5.27
CA LEU A 48 -1.66 0.50 -6.72
C LEU A 48 -1.69 1.97 -7.17
N GLU A 49 -2.59 2.78 -6.61
CA GLU A 49 -2.65 4.21 -6.86
C GLU A 49 -1.34 4.90 -6.44
N PHE A 50 -0.86 4.61 -5.23
CA PHE A 50 0.41 5.16 -4.74
C PHE A 50 1.59 4.82 -5.65
N VAL A 51 1.73 3.56 -6.03
CA VAL A 51 2.84 3.12 -6.89
C VAL A 51 2.73 3.73 -8.29
N THR A 52 1.51 3.87 -8.82
CA THR A 52 1.29 4.54 -10.12
C THR A 52 1.74 5.99 -10.08
N GLN A 53 1.41 6.72 -9.01
CA GLN A 53 1.87 8.10 -8.82
C GLN A 53 3.40 8.17 -8.71
N ALA A 54 4.02 7.29 -7.91
CA ALA A 54 5.48 7.23 -7.76
C ALA A 54 6.19 6.95 -9.10
N GLU A 55 5.60 6.10 -9.95
CA GLU A 55 6.13 5.81 -11.29
C GLU A 55 5.98 7.00 -12.24
N ILE A 56 4.86 7.72 -12.19
CA ILE A 56 4.67 8.97 -12.94
C ILE A 56 5.72 10.01 -12.51
N ALA A 57 5.96 10.20 -11.21
CA ALA A 57 7.00 11.11 -10.73
C ALA A 57 8.39 10.71 -11.24
N LYS A 58 8.73 9.42 -11.15
CA LYS A 58 10.02 8.89 -11.63
C LYS A 58 10.23 9.14 -13.12
N GLN A 59 9.20 8.92 -13.95
CA GLN A 59 9.30 9.07 -15.40
C GLN A 59 9.23 10.52 -15.88
N THR A 60 8.47 11.37 -15.19
CA THR A 60 8.19 12.74 -15.65
C THR A 60 9.00 13.81 -14.91
N GLY A 61 9.65 13.44 -13.80
CA GLY A 61 10.30 14.39 -12.89
C GLY A 61 9.33 15.33 -12.15
N ARG A 62 8.01 15.10 -12.27
CA ARG A 62 6.99 15.86 -11.55
C ARG A 62 6.94 15.43 -10.09
N ASP A 63 6.73 16.40 -9.21
CA ASP A 63 6.52 16.10 -7.80
C ASP A 63 5.10 15.56 -7.61
N THR A 64 4.97 14.24 -7.61
CA THR A 64 3.79 13.56 -7.07
C THR A 64 4.13 13.21 -5.63
N ALA A 65 3.23 13.48 -4.69
CA ALA A 65 3.52 13.28 -3.27
C ALA A 65 3.90 11.81 -2.89
N ALA A 66 3.69 10.84 -3.79
CA ALA A 66 4.14 9.46 -3.65
C ALA A 66 5.63 9.27 -4.04
N ARG A 67 6.37 8.50 -3.23
CA ARG A 67 7.78 8.14 -3.45
C ARG A 67 8.06 6.70 -3.02
N TYR A 68 8.91 6.00 -3.76
CA TYR A 68 9.46 4.69 -3.37
C TYR A 68 10.41 4.81 -2.16
N GLY A 69 10.74 3.68 -1.55
CA GLY A 69 11.59 3.58 -0.36
C GLY A 69 10.82 3.62 0.96
N LEU A 70 9.49 3.48 0.90
CA LEU A 70 8.60 3.39 2.05
C LEU A 70 8.08 1.96 2.19
N THR A 71 7.63 1.64 3.40
CA THR A 71 6.86 0.42 3.65
C THR A 71 5.47 0.51 3.02
N VAL A 72 4.86 -0.64 2.72
CA VAL A 72 3.47 -0.73 2.28
C VAL A 72 2.53 -0.02 3.27
N GLY A 73 2.75 -0.16 4.58
CA GLY A 73 1.97 0.52 5.61
C GLY A 73 2.05 2.05 5.47
N GLU A 74 3.26 2.59 5.37
CA GLU A 74 3.48 4.03 5.18
C GLU A 74 2.86 4.54 3.86
N ALA A 75 2.94 3.76 2.78
CA ALA A 75 2.34 4.11 1.49
C ALA A 75 0.80 4.21 1.58
N LEU A 76 0.16 3.29 2.32
CA LEU A 76 -1.28 3.30 2.55
C LEU A 76 -1.70 4.50 3.41
N GLU A 77 -1.00 4.75 4.51
CA GLU A 77 -1.25 5.89 5.39
C GLU A 77 -1.08 7.23 4.65
N HIS A 78 -0.10 7.31 3.76
CA HIS A 78 0.15 8.51 2.96
C HIS A 78 -1.03 8.82 2.03
N GLN A 79 -1.58 7.81 1.35
CA GLN A 79 -2.75 8.01 0.49
C GLN A 79 -4.01 8.34 1.27
N HIS A 80 -4.28 7.65 2.39
CA HIS A 80 -5.43 7.98 3.25
C HIS A 80 -5.36 9.42 3.75
N THR A 81 -4.18 9.86 4.20
CA THR A 81 -3.97 11.25 4.66
C THR A 81 -4.23 12.26 3.54
N MET A 82 -3.78 11.97 2.31
CA MET A 82 -4.04 12.85 1.16
C MET A 82 -5.52 12.90 0.79
N GLN A 83 -6.22 11.76 0.83
CA GLN A 83 -7.65 11.68 0.55
C GLN A 83 -8.46 12.46 1.60
N ASP A 84 -8.14 12.32 2.89
CA ASP A 84 -8.80 13.06 3.98
C ASP A 84 -8.61 14.57 3.86
N ILE A 85 -7.41 15.02 3.48
CA ILE A 85 -7.13 16.43 3.21
C ILE A 85 -7.96 16.91 2.00
N ALA A 86 -7.99 16.14 0.92
CA ALA A 86 -8.75 16.50 -0.29
C ALA A 86 -10.26 16.60 0.00
N SER A 87 -10.82 15.64 0.73
CA SER A 87 -12.21 15.66 1.18
C SER A 87 -12.51 16.85 2.09
N SER A 88 -11.60 17.18 3.01
CA SER A 88 -11.73 18.35 3.88
C SER A 88 -11.75 19.65 3.07
N VAL A 89 -10.81 19.85 2.15
CA VAL A 89 -10.72 21.06 1.30
C VAL A 89 -11.95 21.21 0.40
N ALA A 90 -12.46 20.12 -0.16
CA ALA A 90 -13.68 20.14 -0.96
C ALA A 90 -14.91 20.58 -0.14
N SER A 91 -14.95 20.18 1.13
CA SER A 91 -16.04 20.52 2.06
C SER A 91 -16.08 22.01 2.42
N TYR A 92 -14.93 22.69 2.46
CA TYR A 92 -14.83 24.13 2.75
C TYR A 92 -15.00 25.04 1.52
N SER A 93 -15.04 24.45 0.32
CA SER A 93 -15.16 25.19 -0.95
C SER A 93 -16.62 25.31 -1.44
N LEU A 94 -17.60 24.95 -0.59
CA LEU A 94 -19.04 25.13 -0.78
C LEU A 94 -19.56 26.31 0.05
#